data_AF-A0A2V9B5C2-F1
#
_entry.id   AF-A0A2V9B5C2-F1
#
_cell.length_a   1.000
_cell.length_b   1.000
_cell.length_c   1.000
_cell.angle_alpha   90.00
_cell.angle_beta   90.00
_cell.angle_gamma   90.00
#
_symmetry.space_group_name_H-M   'P 1'
#
loop_
_entity.id
_entity.type
_entity.pdbx_description
1 polymer ?
#
loop_
_entity_poly.entity_id
_entity_poly.type
_entity_poly.pdbx_seq_one_letter_code
_entity_poly.pdbx_strand_id
1 'polypeptide(L)' 'MLEAIAKIADMTGKKLAWNYVEEARKGDHICYISDLRKFQSHYPNWKITRNLDTIFQEIIAAQRAEQTSGAAR' A
#
# COMPACT_ATOMS: atom_id res chain seq x y z
N MET A 1 7.86 0.17 5.90
CA MET A 1 8.21 0.51 4.50
C MET A 1 8.87 -0.66 3.78
N LEU A 2 9.94 -1.26 4.31
CA LEU A 2 10.68 -2.35 3.64
C LEU A 2 9.82 -3.57 3.27
N GLU A 3 8.87 -3.96 4.12
CA GLU A 3 7.94 -5.08 3.84
C GLU A 3 7.08 -4.84 2.61
N ALA A 4 6.60 -3.60 2.41
CA ALA A 4 5.82 -3.23 1.23
C ALA A 4 6.70 -3.25 -0.04
N ILE A 5 7.94 -2.78 0.06
CA ILE A 5 8.90 -2.82 -1.04
C ILE A 5 9.17 -4.27 -1.46
N ALA A 6 9.39 -5.17 -0.49
CA ALA A 6 9.61 -6.60 -0.76
C ALA A 6 8.38 -7.24 -1.43
N LYS A 7 7.17 -7.02 -0.88
CA LYS A 7 5.93 -7.56 -1.47
C LYS A 7 5.71 -7.08 -2.90
N ILE A 8 5.94 -5.80 -3.18
CA ILE A 8 5.81 -5.26 -4.55
C ILE A 8 6.85 -5.90 -5.47
N ALA A 9 8.09 -6.06 -5.02
CA ALA A 9 9.13 -6.71 -5.82
C ALA A 9 8.76 -8.16 -6.16
N ASP A 10 8.27 -8.93 -5.19
CA ASP A 10 7.84 -10.31 -5.37
C ASP A 10 6.65 -10.43 -6.35
N MET A 11 5.63 -9.58 -6.18
CA MET A 11 4.42 -9.62 -7.02
C MET A 11 4.63 -9.10 -8.44
N THR A 12 5.59 -8.19 -8.65
CA THR A 12 5.81 -7.58 -9.96
C THR A 12 7.00 -8.16 -10.72
N GLY A 13 7.91 -8.88 -10.03
CA GLY A 13 9.21 -9.29 -10.56
C GLY A 13 10.17 -8.11 -10.82
N LYS A 14 9.81 -6.89 -10.40
CA LYS A 14 10.60 -5.67 -10.61
C LYS A 14 11.17 -5.18 -9.30
N LYS A 15 12.50 -5.04 -9.23
CA LYS A 15 13.16 -4.46 -8.06
C LYS A 15 12.95 -2.94 -8.05
N LEU A 16 12.51 -2.41 -6.91
CA LEU A 16 12.46 -0.97 -6.68
C LEU A 16 13.89 -0.44 -6.46
N ALA A 17 14.22 0.67 -7.10
CA ALA A 17 15.44 1.42 -6.76
C ALA A 17 15.14 2.30 -5.55
N TRP A 18 15.83 2.06 -4.44
CA TRP A 18 15.66 2.84 -3.21
C TRP A 18 16.97 2.84 -2.39
N ASN A 19 17.11 3.83 -1.51
CA ASN A 19 18.16 3.89 -0.50
C ASN A 19 17.55 4.35 0.83
N TYR A 20 18.14 3.90 1.94
CA TYR A 20 17.76 4.40 3.27
C TYR A 20 18.39 5.78 3.52
N VAL A 21 17.66 6.64 4.20
CA VAL A 21 18.11 7.94 4.68
C VAL A 21 17.79 8.00 6.16
N GLU A 22 18.79 8.30 7.00
CA GLU A 22 18.65 8.34 8.45
C GLU A 22 17.70 9.45 8.91
N GLU A 23 17.66 10.56 8.18
CA GLU A 23 16.80 11.68 8.49
C GLU A 23 15.31 11.34 8.22
N ALA A 24 14.56 11.14 9.30
CA ALA A 24 13.11 10.97 9.22
C ALA A 24 12.43 12.27 8.76
N ARG A 25 11.39 12.14 7.92
CA ARG A 25 10.60 13.29 7.49
C ARG A 25 9.91 13.93 8.69
N LYS A 26 10.02 15.26 8.82
CA LYS A 26 9.40 16.01 9.91
C LYS A 26 7.88 15.83 9.86
N GLY A 27 7.29 15.43 10.98
CA GLY A 27 5.85 15.22 11.12
C GLY A 27 5.37 13.80 10.82
N ASP A 28 6.21 12.92 10.27
CA ASP A 28 5.84 11.51 10.11
C ASP A 28 5.83 10.79 11.47
N HIS A 29 4.78 10.00 11.71
CA HIS A 29 4.79 9.02 12.77
C HIS A 29 5.63 7.81 12.37
N ILE A 30 6.46 7.30 13.30
CA ILE A 30 7.23 6.05 13.09
C ILE A 30 6.29 4.88 12.78
N CYS A 31 5.20 4.77 13.54
CA CYS A 31 4.14 3.80 13.30
C CYS A 31 2.80 4.41 13.71
N TYR A 32 1.78 4.18 12.90
CA TYR A 32 0.41 4.58 13.19
C TYR A 32 -0.55 3.45 12.77
N ILE A 33 -1.35 2.97 13.71
CA ILE A 33 -2.35 1.93 13.49
C ILE A 33 -3.65 2.40 14.12
N SER A 34 -4.72 2.44 13.32
CA SER A 34 -6.03 2.89 13.80
C SER A 34 -6.72 1.82 14.65
N ASP A 35 -7.17 2.21 15.84
CA ASP A 35 -8.17 1.44 16.58
C ASP A 35 -9.57 1.72 16.03
N LEU A 36 -10.18 0.72 15.41
CA LEU A 36 -11.48 0.84 14.76
C LEU A 36 -12.66 0.42 15.65
N ARG A 37 -12.43 0.06 16.92
CA ARG A 37 -13.49 -0.45 17.81
C ARG A 37 -14.67 0.51 17.95
N LYS A 38 -14.42 1.81 18.10
CA LYS A 38 -15.47 2.85 18.19
C LYS A 38 -16.29 2.96 16.91
N PHE A 39 -15.65 2.83 15.75
CA PHE A 39 -16.35 2.88 14.47
C PHE A 39 -17.22 1.63 14.30
N GLN A 40 -16.66 0.46 14.61
CA GLN A 40 -17.38 -0.81 14.57
C GLN A 40 -18.56 -0.88 15.56
N SER A 41 -18.49 -0.22 16.72
CA SER A 41 -19.63 -0.15 17.64
C SER A 41 -20.79 0.67 17.08
N HIS A 42 -20.51 1.73 16.31
CA HIS A 42 -21.56 2.52 15.65
C HIS A 42 -22.08 1.85 14.37
N TYR A 43 -21.24 1.07 13.69
CA TYR A 43 -21.57 0.40 12.43
C TYR A 43 -21.23 -1.10 12.52
N PRO A 44 -22.06 -1.92 13.21
CA PRO A 44 -21.71 -3.31 13.54
C PRO A 44 -21.58 -4.23 12.33
N ASN A 45 -22.28 -3.90 11.23
CA ASN A 45 -22.22 -4.63 9.97
C ASN A 45 -21.01 -4.23 9.11
N TRP A 46 -20.31 -3.16 9.45
CA TRP A 46 -19.11 -2.75 8.74
C TRP A 46 -17.92 -3.63 9.14
N LYS A 47 -17.16 -4.11 8.16
CA LYS A 47 -15.98 -4.97 8.34
C LYS A 47 -14.88 -4.60 7.34
N ILE A 48 -13.61 -4.81 7.73
CA ILE A 48 -12.49 -4.79 6.79
C ILE A 48 -12.60 -6.04 5.91
N THR A 49 -12.60 -5.86 4.60
CA THR A 49 -12.75 -6.97 3.64
C THR A 49 -11.53 -7.17 2.74
N ARG A 50 -10.59 -6.22 2.73
CA ARG A 50 -9.39 -6.25 1.90
C ARG A 50 -8.18 -6.47 2.79
N ASN A 51 -7.41 -7.52 2.51
CA ASN A 51 -6.11 -7.74 3.15
C ASN A 51 -5.01 -7.02 2.36
N LEU A 52 -3.79 -6.99 2.90
CA LEU A 52 -2.67 -6.29 2.27
C LEU A 52 -2.36 -6.81 0.86
N ASP A 53 -2.40 -8.13 0.66
CA ASP A 53 -2.06 -8.71 -0.65
C ASP A 53 -3.07 -8.32 -1.73
N THR A 54 -4.35 -8.30 -1.39
CA THR A 54 -5.43 -7.84 -2.29
C THR A 54 -5.22 -6.37 -2.64
N ILE A 55 -4.90 -5.53 -1.66
CA ILE A 55 -4.62 -4.11 -1.87
C ILE A 55 -3.41 -3.91 -2.81
N PHE A 56 -2.32 -4.65 -2.59
CA PHE A 56 -1.15 -4.57 -3.48
C PHE A 56 -1.49 -5.02 -4.91
N GLN A 57 -2.25 -6.10 -5.08
CA GLN A 57 -2.69 -6.57 -6.40
C GLN A 57 -3.55 -5.53 -7.13
N GLU A 58 -4.50 -4.91 -6.43
CA GLU A 58 -5.36 -3.85 -6.99
C GLU A 58 -4.54 -2.63 -7.43
N ILE A 59 -3.61 -2.17 -6.60
CA ILE A 59 -2.70 -1.06 -6.93
C ILE A 59 -1.83 -1.39 -8.16
N ILE A 60 -1.24 -2.59 -8.19
CA ILE A 60 -0.40 -3.03 -9.31
C ILE A 60 -1.21 -3.12 -10.61
N ALA A 61 -2.44 -3.65 -10.54
CA ALA A 61 -3.33 -3.77 -11.69
C ALA A 61 -3.72 -2.38 -12.23
N ALA A 62 -4.09 -1.43 -11.36
CA ALA A 62 -4.39 -0.06 -11.73
C ALA A 62 -3.19 0.62 -12.42
N GLN A 63 -2.00 0.51 -11.83
CA GLN A 63 -0.77 1.09 -12.40
C GLN A 63 -0.44 0.52 -13.79
N ARG A 64 -0.65 -0.79 -14.00
CA ARG A 64 -0.43 -1.44 -15.32
C ARG A 64 -1.41 -0.93 -16.36
N ALA A 65 -2.68 -0.75 -16.01
CA ALA A 65 -3.69 -0.22 -16.92
C ALA A 65 -3.36 1.21 -17.38
N GLU A 66 -2.85 2.06 -16.47
CA GLU A 66 -2.38 3.40 -16.81
C GLU A 66 -1.18 3.37 -17.77
N GLN A 67 -0.21 2.49 -17.55
CA GLN A 67 0.97 2.35 -18.42
C GLN A 67 0.59 1.90 -19.84
N THR A 68 -0.38 1.00 -19.97
CA THR A 68 -0.92 0.61 -21.28
C THR A 68 -1.63 1.77 -21.98
N SER A 69 -2.30 2.64 -21.21
CA SER A 69 -3.02 3.80 -21.76
C SER A 69 -2.09 4.96 -22.15
N GLY A 70 -0.98 5.14 -21.42
CA GLY A 70 0.04 6.14 -21.73
C GLY A 70 0.96 5.74 -22.88
N ALA A 71 1.13 4.44 -23.16
CA ALA A 71 1.89 3.95 -24.31
C ALA A 71 1.17 4.13 -25.66
N ALA A 72 -0.13 4.45 -25.65
CA ALA A 72 -0.94 4.75 -26.83
C ALA A 72 -1.03 6.26 -27.13
N ARG A 73 -0.23 7.09 -26.45
CA ARG A 73 -0.22 8.56 -26.58
C ARG A 73 1.12 9.09 -27.04
#